data_AF-A0A192A477-F1
#
_entry.id   AF-A0A192A477-F1
#
_cell.length_a   1.000
_cell.length_b   1.000
_cell.length_c   1.000
_cell.angle_alpha   90.00
_cell.angle_beta   90.00
_cell.angle_gamma   90.00
#
_symmetry.space_group_name_H-M   'P 1'
#
loop_
_entity.id
_entity.type
_entity.pdbx_description
1 polymer ?
#
loop_
_entity_poly.entity_id
_entity_poly.type
_entity_poly.pdbx_seq_one_letter_code
_entity_poly.pdbx_strand_id
1 'polypeptide(L)'
;MKNEISWQDLPDPADVSGVFAFAMSFNGYEELGSFEACTSAARERRRASLVDLRNELFCAARASRHAGSTGYLGTYEALLPLFQQMLGAPTTSA
;
A
#
# COMPACT_ATOMS: atom_id res chain seq x y z
N MET A 1 -0.42 8.84 14.86
CA MET A 1 -0.99 7.61 15.48
C MET A 1 -0.08 6.45 15.11
N LYS A 2 0.30 5.59 16.06
CA LYS A 2 1.04 4.36 15.74
C LYS A 2 0.05 3.39 15.11
N ASN A 3 -0.08 3.42 13.79
CA ASN A 3 -0.78 2.37 13.06
C ASN A 3 0.13 1.14 13.06
N GLU A 4 0.10 0.38 14.16
CA GLU A 4 0.73 -0.93 14.26
C GLU A 4 -0.11 -1.93 13.47
N ILE A 5 0.06 -1.90 12.16
CA ILE A 5 -0.48 -2.91 11.24
C ILE A 5 0.34 -4.18 11.42
N SER A 6 -0.33 -5.32 11.58
CA SER A 6 0.26 -6.66 11.58
C SER A 6 0.24 -7.25 10.17
N TRP A 7 1.11 -8.22 9.89
CA TRP A 7 1.05 -8.96 8.62
C TRP A 7 -0.28 -9.72 8.44
N GLN A 8 -0.97 -10.02 9.54
CA GLN A 8 -2.30 -10.67 9.52
C GLN A 8 -3.42 -9.72 9.07
N ASP A 9 -3.17 -8.41 9.12
CA ASP A 9 -4.11 -7.38 8.66
C ASP A 9 -3.98 -7.12 7.15
N LEU A 10 -3.04 -7.80 6.47
CA LEU A 10 -2.89 -7.71 5.02
C LEU A 10 -4.08 -8.45 4.36
N PRO A 11 -4.88 -7.77 3.53
CA PRO A 11 -6.00 -8.42 2.84
C PRO A 11 -5.52 -9.49 1.84
N ASP A 12 -6.36 -10.47 1.56
CA ASP A 12 -6.15 -11.39 0.45
C ASP A 12 -6.13 -10.58 -0.87
N PRO A 13 -5.14 -10.77 -1.78
CA PRO A 13 -5.14 -10.14 -3.11
C PRO A 13 -6.44 -10.31 -3.91
N ALA A 14 -7.16 -11.42 -3.69
CA ALA A 14 -8.45 -11.68 -4.33
C ALA A 14 -9.60 -10.86 -3.72
N ASP A 15 -9.45 -10.35 -2.50
CA ASP A 15 -10.44 -9.46 -1.87
C ASP A 15 -10.27 -8.02 -2.39
N VAL A 16 -10.85 -7.77 -3.56
CA VAL A 16 -10.80 -6.49 -4.26
C VAL A 16 -11.22 -5.31 -3.37
N SER A 17 -12.28 -5.50 -2.58
CA SER A 17 -12.82 -4.48 -1.68
C SER A 17 -11.93 -4.30 -0.44
N GLY A 18 -11.42 -5.39 0.12
CA GLY A 18 -10.46 -5.36 1.23
C GLY A 18 -9.16 -4.67 0.87
N VAL A 19 -8.58 -4.97 -0.29
CA VAL A 19 -7.37 -4.29 -0.79
C VAL A 19 -7.61 -2.79 -0.98
N PHE A 20 -8.76 -2.40 -1.51
CA PHE A 20 -9.10 -0.99 -1.66
C PHE A 20 -9.28 -0.30 -0.31
N ALA A 21 -10.02 -0.91 0.62
CA ALA A 21 -10.22 -0.37 1.96
C ALA A 21 -8.90 -0.22 2.71
N PHE A 22 -8.03 -1.22 2.62
CA PHE A 22 -6.68 -1.20 3.17
C PHE A 22 -5.84 -0.09 2.54
N ALA A 23 -5.88 0.10 1.22
CA ALA A 23 -5.17 1.20 0.55
C ALA A 23 -5.64 2.58 1.04
N MET A 24 -6.95 2.75 1.20
CA MET A 24 -7.59 4.00 1.62
C MET A 24 -7.55 4.25 3.13
N SER A 25 -7.15 3.27 3.94
CA SER A 25 -6.95 3.45 5.39
C SER A 25 -5.68 4.23 5.73
N PHE A 26 -4.85 4.53 4.74
CA PHE A 26 -3.65 5.34 4.86
C PHE A 26 -3.88 6.69 4.16
N ASN A 27 -3.52 7.80 4.79
CA ASN A 27 -3.59 9.13 4.19
C ASN A 27 -2.18 9.64 3.87
N GLY A 28 -1.72 9.42 2.63
CA GLY A 28 -0.38 9.85 2.21
C GLY A 28 -0.17 11.37 2.27
N TYR A 29 -1.23 12.17 2.26
CA TYR A 29 -1.12 13.62 2.39
C TYR A 29 -0.78 14.05 3.82
N GLU A 30 -1.33 13.37 4.82
CA GLU A 30 -1.03 13.64 6.23
C GLU A 30 0.38 13.14 6.59
N GLU A 31 0.76 11.98 6.05
CA GLU A 31 2.04 11.33 6.39
C GLU A 31 3.25 11.95 5.69
N LEU A 32 3.08 12.45 4.45
CA LEU A 32 4.16 13.08 3.68
C LEU A 32 3.99 14.61 3.54
N GLY A 33 2.95 15.16 4.16
CA GLY A 33 2.70 16.61 4.29
C GLY A 33 2.10 17.31 3.07
N SER A 34 2.13 16.71 1.87
CA SER A 34 1.51 17.32 0.68
C SER A 34 1.15 16.31 -0.41
N PHE A 35 0.29 16.75 -1.34
CA PHE A 35 -0.04 15.99 -2.55
C PHE A 35 1.19 15.74 -3.43
N GLU A 36 2.04 16.74 -3.59
CA GLU A 36 3.25 16.65 -4.43
C GLU A 36 4.27 15.67 -3.83
N ALA A 37 4.53 15.75 -2.53
CA ALA A 37 5.43 14.82 -1.84
C ALA A 37 4.92 13.38 -1.91
N CYS A 38 3.62 13.18 -1.65
CA CYS A 38 2.94 11.90 -1.76
C CYS A 38 3.07 11.29 -3.16
N THR A 39 2.77 12.06 -4.21
CA THR A 39 2.83 11.56 -5.59
C THR A 39 4.26 11.38 -6.11
N SER A 40 5.22 12.22 -5.69
CA SER A 40 6.64 12.04 -6.02
C SER A 40 7.18 10.75 -5.42
N ALA A 41 6.96 10.54 -4.12
CA ALA A 41 7.43 9.34 -3.41
C ALA A 41 6.85 8.05 -4.01
N ALA A 42 5.56 8.04 -4.38
CA ALA A 42 4.93 6.90 -5.05
C ALA A 42 5.51 6.62 -6.46
N ARG A 43 5.94 7.66 -7.18
CA ARG A 43 6.60 7.52 -8.50
C ARG A 43 8.04 7.01 -8.38
N GLU A 44 8.75 7.42 -7.34
CA GLU A 44 10.12 7.00 -7.07
C GLU A 44 10.23 5.51 -6.71
N ARG A 45 9.16 4.92 -6.16
CA ARG A 45 9.10 3.49 -5.79
C ARG A 45 10.28 3.06 -4.91
N ARG A 46 10.68 3.93 -3.98
CA ARG A 46 11.82 3.69 -3.07
C ARG A 46 11.63 2.43 -2.23
N ARG A 47 10.39 2.14 -1.80
CA ARG A 47 9.98 0.90 -1.10
C ARG A 47 10.91 0.51 0.07
N ALA A 48 11.44 1.51 0.77
CA ALA A 48 12.44 1.31 1.84
C ALA A 48 11.80 1.26 3.23
N SER A 49 10.53 1.66 3.36
CA SER A 49 9.77 1.66 4.59
C SER A 49 8.31 1.26 4.37
N LEU A 50 7.60 0.89 5.43
CA LEU A 50 6.15 0.65 5.36
C LEU A 50 5.39 1.88 4.87
N VAL A 51 5.83 3.08 5.24
CA VAL A 51 5.26 4.34 4.76
C VAL A 51 5.38 4.45 3.24
N ASP A 52 6.54 4.09 2.67
CA ASP A 52 6.71 4.09 1.21
C ASP A 52 5.74 3.12 0.52
N LEU A 53 5.61 1.88 1.03
CA LEU A 53 4.70 0.88 0.46
C LEU A 53 3.24 1.32 0.57
N ARG A 54 2.84 1.85 1.74
CA ARG A 54 1.49 2.35 2.01
C ARG A 54 1.14 3.50 1.09
N ASN A 55 2.08 4.43 0.91
CA ASN A 55 1.91 5.59 0.06
C ASN A 55 1.79 5.21 -1.42
N GLU A 56 2.63 4.29 -1.92
CA GLU A 56 2.54 3.80 -3.29
C GLU A 56 1.16 3.18 -3.56
N LEU A 57 0.68 2.33 -2.65
CA LEU A 57 -0.64 1.71 -2.76
C LEU A 57 -1.79 2.72 -2.67
N PHE A 58 -1.70 3.69 -1.75
CA PHE A 58 -2.69 4.77 -1.61
C PHE A 58 -2.82 5.58 -2.90
N CYS A 59 -1.69 5.98 -3.50
CA CYS A 59 -1.68 6.69 -4.78
C CYS A 59 -2.30 5.86 -5.91
N ALA A 60 -2.00 4.57 -5.99
CA ALA A 60 -2.57 3.68 -6.99
C ALA A 60 -4.10 3.53 -6.82
N ALA A 61 -4.58 3.31 -5.59
CA ALA A 61 -6.02 3.22 -5.31
C ALA A 61 -6.75 4.53 -5.63
N ARG A 62 -6.16 5.68 -5.31
CA ARG A 62 -6.68 7.00 -5.66
C ARG A 62 -6.79 7.21 -7.17
N ALA A 63 -5.76 6.85 -7.93
CA ALA A 63 -5.76 6.95 -9.39
C ALA A 63 -6.81 6.00 -10.01
N SER A 64 -6.85 4.75 -9.54
CA SER A 64 -7.81 3.75 -9.97
C SER A 64 -9.26 4.16 -9.70
N ARG A 65 -9.55 4.73 -8.52
CA ARG A 65 -10.88 5.27 -8.19
C ARG A 65 -11.31 6.37 -9.17
N HIS A 66 -10.39 7.25 -9.58
CA HIS A 66 -10.67 8.29 -10.57
C HIS A 66 -10.86 7.74 -11.98
N ALA A 67 -10.11 6.71 -12.35
CA ALA A 67 -10.18 6.09 -13.66
C ALA A 67 -11.29 5.03 -13.80
N GLY A 68 -11.95 4.65 -12.71
CA GLY A 68 -12.91 3.54 -12.69
C GLY A 68 -12.27 2.17 -12.96
N SER A 69 -11.02 1.97 -12.55
CA SER A 69 -10.25 0.75 -12.79
C SER A 69 -9.80 0.06 -11.51
N THR A 70 -9.24 -1.14 -11.63
CA THR A 70 -8.69 -1.94 -10.50
C THR A 70 -7.16 -2.03 -10.55
N GLY A 71 -6.48 -1.07 -11.21
CA GLY A 71 -5.02 -1.06 -11.36
C GLY A 71 -4.24 -1.13 -10.04
N TYR A 72 -4.83 -0.69 -8.92
CA TYR A 72 -4.26 -0.82 -7.58
C TYR A 72 -4.05 -2.27 -7.12
N LEU A 73 -4.76 -3.25 -7.69
CA LEU A 73 -4.55 -4.68 -7.37
C LEU A 73 -3.17 -5.15 -7.82
N GLY A 74 -2.77 -4.82 -9.06
CA GLY A 74 -1.43 -5.15 -9.54
C GLY A 74 -0.34 -4.43 -8.76
N THR A 75 -0.60 -3.21 -8.28
CA THR A 75 0.30 -2.54 -7.32
C THR A 75 0.37 -3.29 -6.00
N TYR A 76 -0.77 -3.71 -5.43
CA TYR A 76 -0.80 -4.45 -4.18
C TYR A 76 -0.06 -5.78 -4.27
N GLU A 77 -0.29 -6.57 -5.31
CA GLU A 77 0.41 -7.84 -5.57
C GLU A 77 1.93 -7.66 -5.62
N ALA A 78 2.41 -6.60 -6.28
CA ALA A 78 3.83 -6.29 -6.35
C ALA A 78 4.43 -5.86 -5.00
N LEU A 79 3.63 -5.26 -4.11
CA LEU A 79 4.06 -4.78 -2.80
C LEU A 79 3.88 -5.83 -1.69
N LEU A 80 3.01 -6.82 -1.88
CA LEU A 80 2.64 -7.79 -0.85
C LEU A 80 3.85 -8.53 -0.24
N PRO A 81 4.82 -9.05 -1.03
CA PRO A 81 6.00 -9.69 -0.45
C PRO A 81 6.83 -8.74 0.43
N LEU A 82 6.87 -7.45 0.06
CA LEU A 82 7.61 -6.43 0.82
C LEU A 82 6.88 -6.07 2.11
N PHE A 83 5.56 -5.97 2.07
CA PHE A 83 4.73 -5.81 3.27
C PHE A 83 4.95 -6.97 4.23
N GLN A 84 4.86 -8.20 3.75
CA GLN A 84 5.09 -9.41 4.53
C GLN A 84 6.48 -9.41 5.18
N GLN A 85 7.53 -9.11 4.40
CA GLN A 85 8.90 -9.03 4.91
C GLN A 85 9.06 -7.96 6.01
N MET A 86 8.56 -6.75 5.78
CA MET A 86 8.70 -5.64 6.73
C MET A 86 7.87 -5.81 8.00
N LEU A 87 6.76 -6.54 7.91
CA LEU A 87 5.87 -6.86 9.05
C LEU A 87 6.27 -8.16 9.76
N GLY A 88 7.37 -8.80 9.35
CA GLY A 88 7.86 -10.03 9.98
C GLY A 88 6.94 -11.24 9.79
N ALA A 89 6.21 -11.30 8.66
CA ALA A 89 5.47 -12.51 8.31
C ALA A 89 6.44 -13.69 8.23
N PRO A 90 6.06 -14.88 8.73
CA PRO A 90 6.90 -16.05 8.60
C PRO A 90 7.13 -16.32 7.11
N THR A 91 8.39 -16.29 6.68
CA THR A 91 8.77 -16.79 5.36
C THR A 91 8.33 -18.24 5.31
N THR A 92 7.30 -18.54 4.53
CA THR A 92 6.95 -19.91 4.22
C THR A 92 8.03 -20.43 3.30
N SER A 93 9.12 -20.92 3.89
CA SER A 93 10.07 -21.78 3.21
C SER A 93 9.28 -23.02 2.79
N ALA A 94 9.00 -23.12 1.49
CA ALA A 94 8.49 -24.32 0.86
C ALA A 94 9.51 -25.46 0.99
#